data_AF-A0A3D5JJG8-F1
#
_entry.id   AF-A0A3D5JJG8-F1
#
_cell.length_a   1.000
_cell.length_b   1.000
_cell.length_c   1.000
_cell.angle_alpha   90.00
_cell.angle_beta   90.00
_cell.angle_gamma   90.00
#
_symmetry.space_group_name_H-M   'P 1'
#
loop_
_entity.id
_entity.type
_entity.pdbx_description
1 polymer ?
#
loop_
_entity_poly.entity_id
_entity_poly.type
_entity_poly.pdbx_seq_one_letter_code
_entity_poly.pdbx_strand_id
1 'polypeptide(L)'
;MGEVIYFPNAAGTAPPLPDDTALTPADIKRLEAIRDNVEALLNMVAGIRRDPEAVAYASARFGLMRMYYLHGRAATMGFADRCIETAEIAQDLDRC
;
A
#
# COMPACT_ATOMS: atom_id res chain seq x y z
N MET A 1 -6.36 -3.50 -21.61
CA MET A 1 -6.57 -4.90 -21.21
C MET A 1 -6.62 -4.95 -19.68
N GLY A 2 -7.81 -4.73 -19.10
CA GLY A 2 -8.00 -4.72 -17.65
C GLY A 2 -8.31 -6.13 -17.17
N GLU A 3 -7.28 -6.92 -16.86
CA GLU A 3 -7.49 -8.24 -16.25
C GLU A 3 -8.13 -8.07 -14.88
N VAL A 4 -9.26 -8.75 -14.64
CA VAL A 4 -9.96 -8.75 -13.36
C VAL A 4 -9.08 -9.51 -12.37
N ILE A 5 -8.56 -8.82 -11.36
CA ILE A 5 -7.82 -9.46 -10.27
C ILE A 5 -8.86 -10.21 -9.44
N TYR A 6 -8.92 -11.52 -9.59
CA TYR A 6 -9.78 -12.37 -8.77
C TYR A 6 -9.20 -12.45 -7.37
N PHE A 7 -9.93 -11.87 -6.41
CA PHE A 7 -9.63 -12.00 -4.99
C PHE A 7 -10.45 -13.18 -4.42
N PRO A 8 -9.86 -14.37 -4.19
CA PRO A 8 -10.61 -15.58 -3.85
C PRO A 8 -11.29 -15.56 -2.45
N ASN A 9 -11.09 -14.51 -1.65
CA ASN A 9 -11.76 -14.34 -0.37
C ASN A 9 -12.70 -13.14 -0.44
N ALA A 10 -13.97 -13.44 -0.72
CA ALA A 10 -15.08 -12.51 -0.72
C ALA A 10 -15.41 -12.03 0.70
N ALA A 11 -15.66 -10.73 0.84
CA ALA A 11 -16.36 -10.08 1.94
C ALA A 11 -15.93 -10.51 3.35
N GLY A 12 -14.65 -10.34 3.67
CA GLY A 12 -14.28 -10.20 5.08
C GLY A 12 -14.72 -8.81 5.52
N THR A 13 -15.51 -8.73 6.59
CA THR A 13 -15.62 -7.57 7.46
C THR A 13 -14.22 -7.31 8.04
N ALA A 14 -13.29 -6.87 7.18
CA ALA A 14 -11.94 -6.58 7.59
C ALA A 14 -12.08 -5.51 8.66
N PRO A 15 -11.43 -5.67 9.82
CA PRO A 15 -11.47 -4.65 10.85
C PRO A 15 -11.13 -3.31 10.20
N PRO A 16 -11.76 -2.22 10.65
CA PRO A 16 -11.43 -0.89 10.14
C PRO A 16 -9.91 -0.73 10.17
N LEU A 17 -9.37 0.00 9.18
CA LEU A 17 -7.96 0.33 9.16
C LEU A 17 -7.58 0.81 10.57
N PRO A 18 -6.52 0.26 11.18
CA PRO A 18 -6.16 0.61 12.53
C PRO A 18 -6.07 2.12 12.65
N ASP A 19 -6.71 2.67 13.67
CA ASP A 19 -6.54 4.06 14.03
C ASP A 19 -5.09 4.21 14.50
N ASP A 20 -4.29 4.96 13.76
CA ASP A 20 -2.86 5.15 14.05
C ASP A 20 -2.65 5.70 15.47
N THR A 21 -3.67 6.32 16.07
CA THR A 21 -3.65 6.85 17.43
C THR A 21 -3.85 5.79 18.54
N ALA A 22 -4.25 4.56 18.19
CA ALA A 22 -4.54 3.48 19.14
C ALA A 22 -3.62 2.25 19.00
N LEU A 23 -2.60 2.33 18.14
CA LEU A 23 -1.67 1.23 17.90
C LEU A 23 -0.70 1.04 19.08
N THR A 24 -0.49 -0.21 19.50
CA THR A 24 0.57 -0.51 20.46
C THR A 24 1.94 -0.44 19.77
N PRO A 25 3.05 -0.22 20.51
CA PRO A 25 4.40 -0.27 19.93
C PRO A 25 4.71 -1.60 19.24
N ALA A 26 4.13 -2.70 19.71
CA ALA A 26 4.26 -4.02 19.08
C ALA A 26 3.52 -4.08 17.73
N ASP A 27 2.34 -3.48 17.63
CA ASP A 27 1.59 -3.39 16.38
C ASP A 27 2.31 -2.52 15.36
N ILE A 28 2.84 -1.38 15.78
CA ILE A 28 3.65 -0.49 14.92
C ILE A 28 4.83 -1.28 14.35
N LYS A 29 5.63 -1.91 15.21
CA LYS A 29 6.78 -2.71 14.77
C LYS A 29 6.39 -3.84 13.80
N ARG A 30 5.23 -4.47 14.03
CA ARG A 30 4.71 -5.51 13.15
C ARG A 30 4.34 -4.92 11.77
N LEU A 31 3.67 -3.78 11.74
CA LEU A 31 3.28 -3.10 10.50
C LEU A 31 4.49 -2.59 9.71
N GLU A 32 5.48 -2.01 10.39
CA GLU A 32 6.76 -1.61 9.80
C GLU A 32 7.49 -2.81 9.18
N ALA A 33 7.60 -3.92 9.90
CA ALA A 33 8.22 -5.13 9.37
C ALA A 33 7.49 -5.67 8.13
N ILE A 34 6.15 -5.55 8.07
CA ILE A 34 5.38 -5.93 6.89
C ILE A 34 5.69 -4.98 5.72
N ARG A 35 5.70 -3.67 5.95
CA ARG A 35 6.05 -2.66 4.92
C ARG A 35 7.44 -2.94 4.36
N ASP A 36 8.45 -3.05 5.21
CA ASP A 36 9.84 -3.20 4.79
C ASP A 36 10.05 -4.49 3.98
N ASN A 37 9.36 -5.58 4.35
CA ASN A 37 9.37 -6.82 3.58
C ASN A 37 8.72 -6.67 2.20
N VAL A 38 7.60 -5.94 2.10
CA VAL A 38 6.95 -5.64 0.82
C VAL A 38 7.86 -4.78 -0.05
N GLU A 39 8.48 -3.74 0.50
CA GLU A 39 9.44 -2.89 -0.21
C GLU A 39 10.64 -3.69 -0.75
N ALA A 40 11.23 -4.55 0.09
CA ALA A 40 12.34 -5.41 -0.32
C ALA A 40 11.94 -6.34 -1.48
N LEU A 41 10.73 -6.91 -1.44
CA LEU A 41 10.21 -7.76 -2.50
C LEU A 41 9.99 -6.97 -3.80
N LEU A 42 9.37 -5.79 -3.73
CA LEU A 42 9.15 -4.94 -4.90
C LEU A 42 10.47 -4.50 -5.53
N ASN A 43 11.45 -4.10 -4.71
CA ASN A 43 12.79 -3.74 -5.17
C ASN A 43 13.50 -4.92 -5.84
N MET A 44 13.38 -6.13 -5.30
CA MET A 44 13.92 -7.33 -5.93
C MET A 44 13.28 -7.58 -7.30
N VAL A 45 11.95 -7.53 -7.39
CA VAL A 45 11.23 -7.74 -8.67
C VAL A 45 11.60 -6.68 -9.69
N ALA A 46 11.69 -5.41 -9.27
CA ALA A 46 12.14 -4.30 -10.11
C ALA A 46 13.56 -4.54 -10.65
N GLY A 47 14.49 -4.99 -9.79
CA GLY A 47 15.86 -5.34 -10.20
C GLY A 47 15.92 -6.50 -11.19
N ILE A 48 15.12 -7.56 -10.99
CA ILE A 48 15.06 -8.73 -11.88
C ILE A 48 14.48 -8.35 -13.25
N ARG A 49 13.38 -7.58 -13.27
CA ARG A 49 12.69 -7.19 -14.51
C ARG A 49 13.35 -6.03 -15.23
N ARG A 50 14.21 -5.27 -14.53
CA ARG A 50 14.82 -4.01 -15.01
C ARG A 50 13.76 -2.98 -15.46
N ASP A 51 12.60 -3.03 -14.81
CA ASP A 51 11.46 -2.16 -15.09
C ASP A 51 10.78 -1.75 -13.77
N PRO A 52 11.38 -0.80 -13.04
CA PRO A 52 10.87 -0.36 -11.74
C PRO A 52 9.51 0.34 -11.86
N GLU A 53 9.28 1.05 -12.98
CA GLU A 53 8.02 1.76 -13.22
C GLU A 53 6.85 0.79 -13.38
N ALA A 54 6.99 -0.24 -14.21
CA ALA A 54 5.93 -1.24 -14.38
C ALA A 54 5.62 -1.98 -13.07
N VAL A 55 6.63 -2.26 -12.24
CA VAL A 55 6.45 -2.88 -10.92
C VAL A 55 5.68 -1.95 -9.98
N ALA A 56 5.98 -0.65 -9.97
CA ALA A 56 5.24 0.33 -9.18
C ALA A 56 3.77 0.43 -9.63
N TYR A 57 3.50 0.50 -10.94
CA TYR A 57 2.13 0.54 -11.45
C TYR A 57 1.34 -0.73 -11.10
N ALA A 58 1.96 -1.91 -11.26
CA ALA A 58 1.31 -3.18 -10.97
C ALA A 58 1.02 -3.35 -9.48
N SER A 59 1.98 -3.01 -8.60
CA SER A 59 1.81 -3.12 -7.15
C SER A 59 0.76 -2.14 -6.63
N ALA A 60 0.76 -0.89 -7.10
CA ALA A 60 -0.23 0.11 -6.74
C ALA A 60 -1.64 -0.32 -7.19
N ARG A 61 -1.78 -0.79 -8.44
CA ARG A 61 -3.06 -1.31 -8.97
C ARG A 61 -3.59 -2.44 -8.10
N PHE A 62 -2.75 -3.42 -7.77
CA PHE A 62 -3.15 -4.55 -6.92
C PHE A 62 -3.53 -4.08 -5.52
N GLY A 63 -2.71 -3.26 -4.89
CA GLY A 63 -2.90 -2.77 -3.52
C GLY A 63 -4.18 -1.96 -3.35
N LEU A 64 -4.42 -0.99 -4.24
CA LEU A 64 -5.63 -0.15 -4.22
C LEU A 64 -6.89 -0.98 -4.50
N MET A 65 -6.85 -1.90 -5.47
CA MET A 65 -7.97 -2.80 -5.71
C MET A 65 -8.25 -3.67 -4.47
N ARG A 66 -7.22 -4.25 -3.87
CA ARG A 66 -7.36 -5.08 -2.67
C ARG A 66 -7.93 -4.27 -1.50
N MET A 67 -7.45 -3.05 -1.27
CA MET A 67 -8.01 -2.15 -0.25
C MET A 67 -9.47 -1.82 -0.52
N TYR A 68 -9.84 -1.51 -1.76
CA TYR A 68 -11.23 -1.25 -2.12
C TYR A 68 -12.13 -2.43 -1.79
N TYR A 69 -11.69 -3.65 -2.10
CA TYR A 69 -12.43 -4.86 -1.78
C TYR A 69 -12.55 -5.12 -0.27
N LEU A 70 -11.58 -4.73 0.55
CA LEU A 70 -11.57 -4.99 2.00
C LEU A 70 -12.24 -3.90 2.84
N HIS A 71 -12.04 -2.63 2.47
CA HIS A 71 -12.40 -1.47 3.30
C HIS A 71 -13.33 -0.48 2.58
N GLY A 72 -13.63 -0.72 1.30
CA GLY A 72 -14.51 0.13 0.51
C GLY A 72 -13.87 1.42 -0.02
N ARG A 73 -14.68 2.21 -0.72
CA ARG A 73 -14.22 3.37 -1.49
C ARG A 73 -13.58 4.46 -0.64
N ALA A 74 -14.26 4.88 0.43
CA ALA A 74 -13.84 6.03 1.24
C ALA A 74 -12.46 5.79 1.89
N ALA A 75 -12.29 4.62 2.52
CA ALA A 75 -11.03 4.23 3.15
C ALA A 75 -9.88 4.14 2.13
N THR A 76 -10.14 3.60 0.94
CA THR A 76 -9.13 3.47 -0.11
C THR A 76 -8.68 4.83 -0.64
N MET A 77 -9.62 5.76 -0.85
CA MET A 77 -9.27 7.12 -1.28
C MET A 77 -8.47 7.86 -0.21
N GLY A 78 -8.92 7.85 1.04
CA GLY A 78 -8.18 8.51 2.13
C GLY A 78 -6.79 7.91 2.37
N PHE A 79 -6.61 6.61 2.11
CA PHE A 79 -5.27 6.01 2.10
C PHE A 79 -4.41 6.54 0.94
N ALA A 80 -4.93 6.54 -0.28
CA ALA A 80 -4.21 7.03 -1.46
C ALA A 80 -3.81 8.51 -1.33
N ASP A 81 -4.71 9.35 -0.83
CA ASP A 81 -4.45 10.79 -0.61
C ASP A 81 -3.29 10.99 0.37
N ARG A 82 -3.28 10.26 1.50
CA ARG A 82 -2.18 10.32 2.48
C ARG A 82 -0.84 9.83 1.93
N CYS A 83 -0.86 8.82 1.06
CA CYS A 83 0.36 8.38 0.38
C CYS A 83 0.96 9.49 -0.51
N ILE A 84 0.11 10.24 -1.22
CA ILE A 84 0.54 11.37 -2.05
C ILE A 84 1.07 12.50 -1.18
N GLU A 85 0.32 12.91 -0.16
CA GLU A 85 0.73 13.96 0.78
C GLU A 85 2.09 13.63 1.44
N THR A 86 2.29 12.37 1.85
CA THR A 86 3.57 11.93 2.43
C THR A 86 4.72 12.04 1.41
N ALA A 87 4.46 11.71 0.14
CA ALA A 87 5.46 11.83 -0.91
C ALA A 87 5.79 13.30 -1.23
N GLU A 88 4.81 14.20 -1.20
CA GLU A 88 5.00 15.64 -1.37
C GLU A 88 5.85 16.22 -0.22
N ILE A 89 5.53 15.87 1.03
CA ILE A 89 6.31 16.28 2.21
C ILE A 89 7.76 15.78 2.10
N ALA A 90 7.97 14.53 1.70
CA ALA A 90 9.31 13.99 1.52
C ALA A 90 10.11 14.75 0.44
N GLN A 91 9.47 15.09 -0.68
CA GLN A 91 10.09 15.90 -1.74
C GLN A 91 10.43 17.32 -1.28
N ASP A 92 9.58 17.93 -0.45
CA ASP A 92 9.84 19.27 0.09
C ASP A 92 11.00 19.25 1.09
N LEU A 93 11.11 18.21 1.91
CA LEU A 93 12.23 18.02 2.84
C LEU A 93 13.56 17.83 2.11
N ASP A 94 13.59 17.10 1.00
CA ASP A 94 14.79 16.89 0.19
C ASP A 94 15.25 18.17 -0.55
N ARG A 95 14.41 19.21 -0.61
CA ARG A 95 14.72 20.51 -1.23
C ARG A 95 15.21 21.57 -0.23
N CYS A 96 15.23 21.27 1.06
CA CYS A 96 15.80 22.11 2.12
C CYS A 96 17.27 21.80 2.38
#